data_AF-A0A7K2YUP6-F1
#
_entry.id   AF-A0A7K2YUP6-F1
#
_cell.length_a   1.000
_cell.length_b   1.000
_cell.length_c   1.000
_cell.angle_alpha   90.00
_cell.angle_beta   90.00
_cell.angle_gamma   90.00
#
_symmetry.space_group_name_H-M   'P 1'
#
loop_
_entity.id
_entity.type
_entity.pdbx_description
1 polymer ?
#
loop_
_entity_poly.entity_id
_entity_poly.type
_entity_poly.pdbx_seq_one_letter_code
_entity_poly.pdbx_strand_id
1 'polypeptide(L)'
;MSGTGGTESEGARENPWAWREGRNPYRGTAFQVLDLDPDLTGRAAIKARVRKRRQRIIRGAERFPVHGRVLDVAEVNAAEEAINDPAGRLLAELLTHRPEPEGADPAELAEEFAESQPPDLPAPPKVAIDRSVLAGLTPAPAPREFVPLWIEEGEQ
;
A
#
# COMPACT_ATOMS: atom_id res chain seq x y z
N MET A 1 30.44 -36.65 -22.58
CA MET A 1 30.89 -35.72 -21.53
C MET A 1 30.71 -34.32 -22.07
N SER A 2 29.61 -33.67 -21.68
CA SER A 2 29.46 -32.21 -21.76
C SER A 2 28.67 -31.84 -20.52
N GLY A 3 29.38 -31.25 -19.56
CA GLY A 3 28.77 -30.62 -18.40
C GLY A 3 28.28 -29.23 -18.79
N THR A 4 27.10 -28.88 -18.32
CA THR A 4 26.67 -27.50 -18.16
C THR A 4 26.12 -27.40 -16.75
N GLY A 5 27.02 -27.04 -15.84
CA GLY A 5 26.65 -26.58 -14.50
C GLY A 5 26.46 -25.07 -14.52
N GLY A 6 25.71 -24.59 -13.52
CA GLY A 6 25.56 -23.19 -13.15
C GLY A 6 24.35 -22.54 -13.83
N THR A 7 23.32 -22.08 -13.12
CA THR A 7 23.29 -21.56 -11.75
C THR A 7 21.98 -21.94 -11.07
N GLU A 8 22.05 -22.86 -10.12
CA GLU A 8 21.18 -22.78 -8.95
C GLU A 8 21.34 -21.37 -8.39
N SER A 9 20.23 -20.68 -8.08
CA SER A 9 20.22 -19.34 -7.49
C SER A 9 20.67 -19.42 -6.02
N GLU A 10 21.92 -19.82 -5.83
CA GLU A 10 22.62 -19.93 -4.57
C GLU A 10 22.89 -18.50 -4.05
N GLY A 11 21.88 -17.93 -3.40
CA GLY A 11 21.93 -16.58 -2.87
C GLY A 11 20.67 -15.74 -3.03
N ALA A 12 19.51 -16.33 -3.33
CA ALA A 12 18.23 -15.63 -3.19
C ALA A 12 18.05 -15.24 -1.70
N ARG A 13 18.52 -14.05 -1.33
CA ARG A 13 18.29 -13.47 -0.01
C ARG A 13 16.80 -13.47 0.21
N GLU A 14 16.37 -14.35 1.12
CA GLU A 14 14.99 -14.47 1.55
C GLU A 14 14.42 -13.09 1.86
N ASN A 15 13.35 -12.69 1.17
CA ASN A 15 12.72 -11.38 1.37
C ASN A 15 12.14 -11.32 2.81
N PRO A 16 12.69 -10.47 3.71
CA PRO A 16 12.20 -10.38 5.09
C PRO A 16 10.82 -9.70 5.18
N TRP A 17 10.40 -9.03 4.11
CA TRP A 17 9.09 -8.37 3.96
C TRP A 17 8.06 -9.25 3.25
N ALA A 18 8.40 -10.49 2.90
CA ALA A 18 7.43 -11.45 2.40
C ALA A 18 6.57 -11.99 3.56
N TRP A 19 5.28 -12.20 3.29
CA TRP A 19 4.42 -12.92 4.21
C TRP A 19 4.90 -14.36 4.35
N ARG A 20 4.99 -14.85 5.59
CA ARG A 20 5.41 -16.23 5.89
C ARG A 20 4.35 -16.96 6.66
N GLU A 21 4.02 -18.18 6.23
CA GLU A 21 3.04 -19.04 6.90
C GLU A 21 1.69 -18.31 7.14
N GLY A 22 1.28 -17.46 6.18
CA GLY A 22 0.07 -16.65 6.28
C GLY A 22 0.14 -15.49 7.29
N ARG A 23 1.32 -15.18 7.83
CA ARG A 23 1.54 -14.05 8.75
C ARG A 23 2.15 -12.87 8.02
N ASN A 24 1.54 -11.71 8.26
CA ASN A 24 2.04 -10.42 7.85
C ASN A 24 3.34 -10.08 8.61
N PRO A 25 4.43 -9.70 7.92
CA PRO A 25 5.68 -9.30 8.57
C PRO A 25 5.56 -7.99 9.36
N TYR A 26 4.58 -7.14 9.03
CA TYR A 26 4.34 -5.89 9.73
C TYR A 26 3.48 -6.11 10.99
N ARG A 27 4.10 -5.91 12.16
CA ARG A 27 3.51 -6.17 13.48
C ARG A 27 2.71 -5.00 14.08
N GLY A 28 2.28 -4.03 13.27
CA GLY A 28 1.73 -2.78 13.83
C GLY A 28 0.97 -1.91 12.85
N THR A 29 0.19 -2.49 11.94
CA THR A 29 -0.64 -1.67 11.05
C THR A 29 -1.75 -0.97 11.86
N ALA A 30 -2.21 0.19 11.37
CA ALA A 30 -3.24 0.95 12.08
C ALA A 30 -4.54 0.14 12.27
N PHE A 31 -4.89 -0.74 11.32
CA PHE A 31 -6.00 -1.69 11.44
C PHE A 31 -5.81 -2.65 12.62
N GLN A 32 -4.61 -3.21 12.81
CA GLN A 32 -4.31 -4.11 13.92
C GLN A 32 -4.34 -3.40 15.28
N VAL A 33 -3.75 -2.20 15.37
CA VAL A 33 -3.76 -1.38 16.59
C VAL A 33 -5.19 -1.06 17.03
N LEU A 34 -6.04 -0.72 16.06
CA LEU A 34 -7.43 -0.33 16.28
C LEU A 34 -8.40 -1.50 16.37
N ASP A 35 -7.96 -2.74 16.12
CA ASP A 35 -8.83 -3.93 16.04
C ASP A 35 -9.96 -3.72 15.01
N LEU A 36 -9.57 -3.22 13.83
CA LEU A 36 -10.43 -2.96 12.69
C LEU A 36 -10.20 -4.02 11.60
N ASP A 37 -11.31 -4.43 10.98
CA ASP A 37 -11.28 -5.16 9.72
C ASP A 37 -10.88 -4.19 8.58
N PRO A 38 -9.89 -4.52 7.73
CA PRO A 38 -9.53 -3.71 6.57
C PRO A 38 -10.71 -3.39 5.66
N ASP A 39 -11.65 -4.32 5.52
CA ASP A 39 -12.85 -4.18 4.67
C ASP A 39 -13.94 -3.31 5.34
N LEU A 40 -13.73 -2.91 6.61
CA LEU A 40 -14.66 -2.04 7.31
C LEU A 40 -14.66 -0.64 6.69
N THR A 41 -15.77 -0.31 6.05
CA THR A 41 -16.04 1.00 5.46
C THR A 41 -17.04 1.81 6.30
N GLY A 42 -17.04 3.13 6.10
CA GLY A 42 -17.96 4.06 6.75
C GLY A 42 -17.43 4.70 8.03
N ARG A 43 -17.34 6.03 8.04
CA ARG A 43 -16.76 6.81 9.16
C ARG A 43 -17.43 6.53 10.52
N ALA A 44 -18.75 6.35 10.55
CA ALA A 44 -19.47 6.12 11.79
C ALA A 44 -19.10 4.77 12.43
N ALA A 45 -19.00 3.71 11.62
CA ALA A 45 -18.62 2.38 12.07
C ALA A 45 -17.17 2.33 12.57
N ILE A 46 -16.26 2.96 11.83
CA ILE A 46 -14.85 3.12 12.22
C ILE A 46 -14.77 3.85 13.57
N LYS A 47 -15.41 5.02 13.70
CA LYS A 47 -15.38 5.81 14.94
C LYS A 47 -15.94 5.06 16.15
N ALA A 48 -17.02 4.29 15.96
CA ALA A 48 -17.60 3.47 17.02
C ALA A 48 -16.60 2.38 17.50
N ARG A 49 -15.90 1.73 16.57
CA ARG A 49 -14.89 0.73 16.88
C ARG A 49 -13.66 1.31 17.56
N VAL A 50 -13.14 2.44 17.06
CA VAL A 50 -12.01 3.15 17.69
C VAL A 50 -12.36 3.56 19.12
N ARG A 51 -13.56 4.13 19.36
CA ARG A 51 -14.01 4.47 20.71
C ARG A 51 -14.03 3.24 21.63
N LYS A 52 -14.54 2.11 21.16
CA LYS A 52 -14.58 0.86 21.92
C LYS A 52 -13.17 0.34 22.21
N ARG A 53 -12.25 0.41 21.24
CA ARG A 53 -10.85 0.02 21.40
C ARG A 53 -10.15 0.89 22.45
N ARG A 54 -10.26 2.22 22.33
CA ARG A 54 -9.71 3.18 23.30
C ARG A 54 -10.21 2.89 24.72
N GLN A 55 -11.50 2.65 24.90
CA GLN A 55 -12.07 2.31 26.21
C GLN A 55 -11.51 1.02 26.79
N ARG A 56 -11.23 0.00 25.96
CA ARG A 56 -10.60 -1.26 26.41
C ARG A 56 -9.17 -1.03 26.89
N ILE A 57 -8.38 -0.26 26.13
CA ILE A 57 -7.00 0.08 26.49
C ILE A 57 -6.95 0.87 27.80
N ILE A 58 -7.80 1.90 27.96
CA ILE A 58 -7.87 2.70 29.20
C ILE A 58 -8.20 1.83 30.43
N ARG A 59 -9.09 0.83 30.27
CA ARG A 59 -9.54 -0.02 31.39
C ARG A 59 -8.59 -1.17 31.72
N GLY A 60 -7.65 -1.49 30.84
CA GLY A 60 -6.75 -2.63 31.03
C GLY A 60 -6.05 -3.04 29.75
N ALA A 61 -5.10 -2.23 29.31
CA ALA A 61 -4.28 -2.47 28.11
C ALA A 61 -3.59 -3.84 28.12
N GLU A 62 -3.10 -4.28 29.28
CA GLU A 62 -2.44 -5.58 29.51
C GLU A 62 -3.24 -6.79 29.01
N ARG A 63 -4.57 -6.67 28.94
CA ARG A 63 -5.47 -7.75 28.51
C ARG A 63 -5.62 -7.85 26.99
N PHE A 64 -5.16 -6.83 26.26
CA PHE A 64 -5.36 -6.71 24.83
C PHE A 64 -4.04 -6.40 24.09
N PRO A 65 -2.97 -7.19 24.32
CA PRO A 65 -1.71 -6.97 23.64
C PRO A 65 -1.87 -7.18 22.13
N VAL A 66 -1.14 -6.39 21.35
CA VAL A 66 -1.00 -6.57 19.92
C VAL A 66 0.39 -7.14 19.66
N HIS A 67 0.44 -8.35 19.13
CA HIS A 67 1.69 -9.10 18.90
C HIS A 67 2.62 -9.19 20.13
N GLY A 68 2.03 -9.38 21.31
CA GLY A 68 2.77 -9.49 22.57
C GLY A 68 3.20 -8.16 23.18
N ARG A 69 2.86 -7.02 22.55
CA ARG A 69 3.13 -5.68 23.10
C ARG A 69 1.86 -5.05 23.63
N VAL A 70 1.95 -4.48 24.83
CA VAL A 70 0.88 -3.69 25.44
C VAL A 70 0.80 -2.36 24.71
N LEU A 71 -0.39 -2.00 24.25
CA LEU A 71 -0.62 -0.72 23.58
C LEU A 71 -0.86 0.40 24.59
N ASP A 72 -0.38 1.58 24.27
CA ASP A 72 -0.78 2.80 24.98
C ASP A 72 -1.93 3.55 24.26
N VAL A 73 -2.43 4.62 24.89
CA VAL A 73 -3.51 5.44 24.31
C VAL A 73 -2.99 6.33 23.17
N ALA A 74 -1.73 6.74 23.21
CA ALA A 74 -1.12 7.58 22.17
C ALA A 74 -1.04 6.82 20.83
N GLU A 75 -0.72 5.53 20.87
CA GLU A 75 -0.67 4.64 19.72
C GLU A 75 -2.06 4.42 19.11
N VAL A 76 -3.08 4.29 19.95
CA VAL A 76 -4.47 4.24 19.48
C VAL A 76 -4.87 5.54 18.78
N ASN A 77 -4.42 6.69 19.30
CA ASN A 77 -4.71 7.99 18.68
C ASN A 77 -3.96 8.18 17.36
N ALA A 78 -2.67 7.81 17.31
CA ALA A 78 -1.86 7.87 16.10
C ALA A 78 -2.43 6.93 15.02
N ALA A 79 -2.89 5.74 15.40
CA ALA A 79 -3.56 4.84 14.46
C ALA A 79 -4.91 5.39 13.99
N GLU A 80 -5.69 6.06 14.85
CA GLU A 80 -6.94 6.73 14.43
C GLU A 80 -6.66 7.85 13.43
N GLU A 81 -5.61 8.65 13.66
CA GLU A 81 -5.18 9.69 12.73
C GLU A 81 -4.80 9.09 11.37
N ALA A 82 -3.97 8.04 11.37
CA ALA A 82 -3.57 7.35 10.15
C ALA A 82 -4.74 6.78 9.35
N ILE A 83 -5.78 6.23 10.00
CA ILE A 83 -6.98 5.70 9.29
C ILE A 83 -7.89 6.82 8.76
N ASN A 84 -7.89 8.00 9.38
CA ASN A 84 -8.70 9.13 8.92
C ASN A 84 -8.04 9.90 7.77
N ASP A 85 -6.71 9.84 7.65
CA ASP A 85 -5.97 10.34 6.50
C ASP A 85 -6.06 9.35 5.32
N PRO A 86 -6.50 9.75 4.11
CA PRO A 86 -6.57 8.86 2.96
C PRO A 86 -5.24 8.18 2.60
N ALA A 87 -4.11 8.90 2.68
CA ALA A 87 -2.80 8.35 2.35
C ALA A 87 -2.34 7.34 3.43
N GLY A 88 -2.48 7.70 4.71
CA GLY A 88 -2.22 6.82 5.84
C GLY A 88 -3.08 5.55 5.82
N ARG A 89 -4.37 5.67 5.45
CA ARG A 89 -5.27 4.54 5.31
C ARG A 89 -4.81 3.61 4.19
N LEU A 90 -4.53 4.14 3.00
CA LEU A 90 -4.04 3.36 1.86
C LEU A 90 -2.75 2.61 2.22
N LEU A 91 -1.80 3.29 2.88
CA LEU A 91 -0.57 2.64 3.35
C LEU A 91 -0.88 1.49 4.32
N ALA A 92 -1.79 1.69 5.28
CA ALA A 92 -2.18 0.64 6.21
C ALA A 92 -2.87 -0.54 5.50
N GLU A 93 -3.66 -0.29 4.45
CA GLU A 93 -4.29 -1.33 3.62
C GLU A 93 -3.22 -2.14 2.89
N LEU A 94 -2.29 -1.48 2.19
CA LEU A 94 -1.18 -2.11 1.48
C LEU A 94 -0.30 -2.98 2.40
N LEU A 95 -0.04 -2.51 3.62
CA LEU A 95 0.70 -3.29 4.61
C LEU A 95 -0.10 -4.48 5.14
N THR A 96 -1.44 -4.43 5.11
CA THR A 96 -2.32 -5.45 5.72
C THR A 96 -2.81 -6.50 4.73
N HIS A 97 -2.87 -6.21 3.44
CA HIS A 97 -3.26 -7.20 2.44
C HIS A 97 -2.19 -8.27 2.28
N ARG A 98 -2.65 -9.54 2.24
CA ARG A 98 -1.81 -10.66 1.84
C ARG A 98 -1.43 -10.44 0.38
N PRO A 99 -0.16 -10.64 -0.02
CA PRO A 99 0.17 -10.79 -1.43
C PRO A 99 -0.75 -11.86 -2.00
N GLU A 100 -1.25 -11.64 -3.21
CA GLU A 100 -2.04 -12.65 -3.90
C GLU A 100 -1.27 -13.97 -3.85
N PRO A 101 -1.91 -15.10 -3.47
CA PRO A 101 -1.24 -16.40 -3.59
C PRO A 101 -0.68 -16.50 -5.00
N GLU A 102 0.48 -17.13 -5.18
CA GLU A 102 1.05 -17.35 -6.52
C GLU A 102 -0.07 -17.87 -7.44
N GLY A 103 -0.56 -16.96 -8.29
CA GLY A 103 -1.58 -17.22 -9.27
C GLY A 103 -0.94 -17.86 -10.49
N ALA A 104 -1.78 -18.12 -11.50
CA ALA A 104 -1.31 -18.57 -12.81
C ALA A 104 -0.09 -17.76 -13.25
N ASP A 105 0.89 -18.45 -13.83
CA ASP A 105 2.14 -17.84 -14.29
C ASP A 105 1.80 -16.57 -15.09
N PRO A 106 2.44 -15.41 -14.84
CA PRO A 106 2.24 -14.22 -15.65
C PRO A 106 2.31 -14.49 -17.16
N ALA A 107 3.08 -15.51 -17.59
CA ALA A 107 3.09 -16.00 -18.97
C ALA A 107 1.77 -16.67 -19.37
N GLU A 108 1.21 -17.55 -18.55
CA GLU A 108 -0.10 -18.19 -18.78
C GLU A 108 -1.24 -17.15 -18.81
N LEU A 109 -1.21 -16.16 -17.92
CA LEU A 109 -2.18 -15.06 -17.93
C LEU A 109 -2.05 -14.17 -19.17
N ALA A 110 -0.83 -13.96 -19.66
CA ALA A 110 -0.59 -13.20 -20.88
C ALA A 110 -1.06 -13.97 -22.12
N GLU A 111 -0.90 -15.30 -22.16
CA GLU A 111 -1.46 -16.17 -23.20
C GLU A 111 -2.98 -16.15 -23.17
N GLU A 112 -3.60 -16.31 -22.00
CA GLU A 112 -5.06 -16.23 -21.83
C GLU A 112 -5.60 -14.86 -22.27
N PHE A 113 -4.92 -13.77 -21.91
CA PHE A 113 -5.30 -12.42 -22.33
C PHE A 113 -5.12 -12.21 -23.84
N ALA A 114 -4.07 -12.77 -24.44
CA ALA A 114 -3.83 -12.70 -25.89
C ALA A 114 -4.86 -13.51 -26.69
N GLU A 115 -5.35 -14.63 -26.13
CA GLU A 115 -6.41 -15.45 -26.71
C GLU A 115 -7.81 -14.84 -26.50
N SER A 116 -7.98 -13.99 -25.48
CA SER A 116 -9.23 -13.31 -25.22
C SER A 116 -9.52 -12.25 -26.29
N GLN A 117 -10.67 -12.38 -26.96
CA GLN A 117 -11.14 -11.33 -27.86
C GLN A 117 -11.61 -10.15 -27.00
N PRO A 118 -11.10 -8.92 -27.21
CA PRO A 118 -11.59 -7.78 -26.46
C PRO A 118 -13.10 -7.65 -26.67
N PRO A 119 -13.87 -7.28 -25.62
CA PRO A 119 -15.30 -7.08 -25.75
C PRO A 119 -15.58 -6.07 -26.84
N ASP A 120 -16.66 -6.28 -27.60
CA ASP A 120 -17.08 -5.37 -28.66
C ASP A 120 -17.59 -4.07 -28.03
N LEU A 121 -16.65 -3.17 -27.74
CA LEU A 121 -16.92 -1.87 -27.14
C LEU A 121 -17.35 -0.90 -28.24
N PRO A 122 -18.44 -0.13 -28.03
CA PRO A 122 -18.79 0.92 -28.97
C PRO A 122 -17.61 1.88 -29.12
N ALA A 123 -17.28 2.23 -30.37
CA ALA A 123 -16.20 3.15 -30.65
C ALA A 123 -16.37 4.42 -29.79
N PRO A 124 -15.33 4.84 -29.04
CA PRO A 124 -15.44 6.02 -28.20
C PRO A 124 -15.82 7.21 -29.08
N PRO A 125 -16.66 8.14 -28.58
CA PRO A 125 -17.01 9.33 -29.33
C PRO A 125 -15.71 10.06 -29.69
N LYS A 126 -15.57 10.44 -30.97
CA LYS A 126 -14.43 11.23 -31.43
C LYS A 126 -14.48 12.59 -30.74
N VAL A 127 -13.68 12.77 -29.69
CA VAL A 127 -13.51 14.06 -29.04
C VAL A 127 -12.61 14.91 -29.93
N ALA A 128 -13.21 15.83 -30.68
CA ALA A 128 -12.45 16.85 -31.39
C ALA A 128 -12.00 17.90 -30.39
N ILE A 129 -10.71 17.88 -30.03
CA ILE A 129 -10.11 18.91 -29.19
C ILE A 129 -9.66 20.06 -30.10
N ASP A 130 -10.23 21.24 -29.91
CA ASP A 130 -9.75 22.45 -30.55
C ASP A 130 -8.38 22.82 -29.96
N ARG A 131 -7.34 22.77 -30.81
CA ARG A 131 -5.95 23.05 -30.43
C ARG A 131 -5.77 24.50 -29.96
N SER A 132 -6.61 25.43 -30.41
CA SER A 132 -6.57 26.82 -29.98
C SER A 132 -7.01 27.00 -28.53
N VAL A 133 -7.92 26.14 -28.05
CA VAL A 133 -8.40 26.15 -26.65
C VAL A 133 -7.35 25.55 -25.71
N LEU A 134 -6.63 24.50 -26.14
CA LEU A 134 -5.56 23.89 -25.34
C LEU A 134 -4.44 24.86 -24.95
N ALA A 135 -4.08 25.77 -25.86
CA ALA A 135 -3.06 26.78 -25.59
C ALA A 135 -3.47 27.73 -24.45
N GLY A 136 -4.76 28.00 -24.28
CA GLY A 136 -5.29 28.84 -23.19
C GLY A 136 -5.50 28.09 -21.86
N LEU A 137 -5.55 26.76 -21.88
CA LEU A 137 -5.70 25.91 -20.70
C LEU A 137 -4.37 25.50 -20.08
N THR A 138 -3.26 25.69 -20.79
CA THR A 138 -1.93 25.34 -20.29
C THR A 138 -1.42 26.48 -19.40
N PRO A 139 -1.19 26.26 -18.09
CA PRO A 139 -0.63 27.29 -17.23
C PRO A 139 0.76 27.69 -17.74
N ALA A 140 1.13 28.96 -17.55
CA ALA A 140 2.48 29.43 -17.88
C ALA A 140 3.51 28.52 -17.18
N PRO A 141 4.58 28.09 -17.87
CA PRO A 141 5.59 27.25 -17.25
C PRO A 141 6.16 27.98 -16.04
N ALA A 142 6.05 27.36 -14.86
CA ALA A 142 6.68 27.89 -13.66
C ALA A 142 8.20 27.96 -13.90
N PRO A 143 8.87 29.05 -13.48
CA PRO A 143 10.32 29.11 -13.53
C PRO A 143 10.89 27.91 -12.78
N ARG A 144 11.72 27.12 -13.48
CA ARG A 144 12.41 25.96 -12.92
C ARG A 144 13.65 26.43 -12.17
N GLU A 145 13.44 27.02 -11.00
CA GLU A 145 14.53 27.18 -10.04
C GLU A 145 14.64 25.88 -9.24
N PHE A 146 15.52 24.98 -9.67
CA PHE A 146 15.90 23.84 -8.86
C PHE A 146 16.92 24.32 -7.83
N VAL A 147 16.46 24.54 -6.60
CA VAL A 147 17.37 24.67 -5.46
C VAL A 147 18.01 23.30 -5.22
N PRO A 148 19.34 23.15 -5.27
CA PRO A 148 20.00 21.90 -4.91
C PRO A 148 19.63 21.52 -3.48
N LEU A 149 19.09 20.31 -3.29
CA LEU A 149 18.70 19.77 -1.97
C LEU A 149 19.88 19.21 -1.16
N TRP A 150 21.09 19.28 -1.71
CA TRP A 150 22.32 18.80 -1.09
C TRP A 150 23.37 19.90 -1.16
N ILE A 151 23.76 20.39 0.01
CA ILE A 151 25.04 21.07 0.21
C ILE A 151 26.04 19.92 0.38
N GLU A 152 26.99 19.78 -0.54
CA GLU A 152 28.17 18.96 -0.27
C GLU A 152 28.94 19.64 0.87
N GLU A 153 28.73 19.17 2.10
CA GLU A 153 29.65 19.44 3.19
C GLU A 153 30.96 18.71 2.89
N GLY A 154 31.95 19.46 2.42
CA GLY A 154 33.36 19.17 2.67
C GLY A 154 34.17 18.75 1.46
N GLU A 155 34.98 19.70 0.97
CA GLU A 155 36.36 19.38 0.58
C GLU A 155 37.29 20.24 1.44
N GLN A 156 38.20 19.55 2.13
CA GLN A 156 39.36 20.11 2.82
C GLN A 156 40.44 20.50 1.80
#